data_AF-A0A9N9JYY4-F1
#
_entry.id   AF-A0A9N9JYY4-F1
#
_cell.length_a   1.000
_cell.length_b   1.000
_cell.length_c   1.000
_cell.angle_alpha   90.00
_cell.angle_beta   90.00
_cell.angle_gamma   90.00
#
_symmetry.space_group_name_H-M   'P 1'
#
loop_
_entity.id
_entity.type
_entity.pdbx_description
1 polymer ?
#
loop_
_entity_poly.entity_id
_entity_poly.type
_entity_poly.pdbx_seq_one_letter_code
_entity_poly.pdbx_strand_id
1 'polypeptide(L)'
;MESEYRLLLSNYSLTCDLEEKYLVTLSHLTLVEKYGIPVKETKNAIETQLVIQSNLKKKYKEMITSYEIDSREFSLIVLITSKKQILISKRINSNKDYFGYYHVECAIREMKEETKITIKELFYFGINERFRVFPDGKECLCRCAVYYTYIDDQIPIRTEPDKHDDWIFKHQLKKT
;
A
#
# COMPACT_ATOMS: atom_id res chain seq x y z
N MET A 1 -13.00 10.40 5.53
CA MET A 1 -12.64 8.98 5.32
C MET A 1 -11.18 8.69 5.62
N GLU A 2 -10.21 9.45 5.07
CA GLU A 2 -8.80 9.15 5.30
C GLU A 2 -8.37 9.17 6.77
N SER A 3 -8.73 10.22 7.53
CA SER A 3 -8.42 10.31 8.96
C SER A 3 -9.02 9.15 9.77
N GLU A 4 -10.24 8.75 9.43
CA GLU A 4 -10.94 7.63 10.05
C GLU A 4 -10.26 6.29 9.73
N TYR A 5 -9.91 6.05 8.46
CA TYR A 5 -9.17 4.86 8.05
C TYR A 5 -7.80 4.76 8.75
N ARG A 6 -7.06 5.87 8.82
CA ARG A 6 -5.77 5.93 9.54
C ARG A 6 -5.94 5.66 11.04
N LEU A 7 -7.01 6.17 11.64
CA LEU A 7 -7.33 5.89 13.04
C LEU A 7 -7.67 4.40 13.25
N LEU A 8 -8.43 3.78 12.34
CA LEU A 8 -8.74 2.35 12.39
C LEU A 8 -7.47 1.50 12.30
N LEU A 9 -6.55 1.82 11.38
CA LEU A 9 -5.26 1.14 11.26
C LEU A 9 -4.44 1.26 12.56
N SER A 10 -4.38 2.46 13.13
CA SER A 10 -3.67 2.71 14.39
C SER A 10 -4.28 1.91 15.54
N ASN A 11 -5.62 1.89 15.66
CA ASN A 11 -6.32 1.13 16.70
C ASN A 11 -6.14 -0.38 16.52
N TYR A 12 -6.19 -0.87 15.28
CA TYR A 12 -5.92 -2.28 14.98
C TYR A 12 -4.50 -2.67 15.42
N SER A 13 -3.49 -1.89 15.05
CA SER A 13 -2.11 -2.13 15.48
C SER A 13 -1.98 -2.16 17.00
N LEU A 14 -2.57 -1.17 17.69
CA LEU A 14 -2.56 -1.11 19.14
C LEU A 14 -3.22 -2.35 19.77
N THR A 15 -4.35 -2.82 19.23
CA THR A 15 -5.01 -4.04 19.75
C THR A 15 -4.16 -5.29 19.55
N CYS A 16 -3.43 -5.40 18.43
CA CYS A 16 -2.48 -6.50 18.22
C CYS A 16 -1.35 -6.47 19.25
N ASP A 17 -0.75 -5.30 19.49
CA ASP A 17 0.33 -5.14 20.47
C ASP A 17 -0.13 -5.46 21.90
N LEU A 18 -1.35 -5.05 22.25
CA LEU A 18 -1.93 -5.34 23.56
C LEU A 18 -2.26 -6.82 23.73
N GLU A 19 -2.82 -7.46 22.70
CA GLU A 19 -3.10 -8.91 22.71
C GLU A 19 -1.82 -9.71 22.97
N GLU A 20 -0.72 -9.38 22.28
CA GLU A 20 0.59 -10.01 22.50
C GLU A 20 1.10 -9.79 23.94
N LYS A 21 1.04 -8.55 24.44
CA LYS A 21 1.45 -8.24 25.82
C LYS A 21 0.64 -9.00 26.86
N TYR A 22 -0.67 -9.16 26.66
CA TYR A 22 -1.51 -9.94 27.56
C TYR A 22 -1.16 -11.44 27.53
N LEU A 23 -0.89 -12.01 26.36
CA LEU A 23 -0.43 -13.40 26.24
C LEU A 23 0.90 -13.65 26.97
N VAL A 24 1.87 -12.73 26.83
CA VAL A 24 3.13 -12.79 27.57
C VAL A 24 2.89 -12.68 29.07
N THR A 25 2.01 -11.76 29.48
CA THR A 25 1.65 -11.57 30.90
C THR A 25 1.03 -12.83 31.50
N LEU A 26 0.09 -13.48 30.80
CA LEU A 26 -0.51 -14.74 31.24
C LEU A 26 0.53 -15.87 31.38
N SER A 27 1.50 -15.91 30.47
CA SER A 27 2.60 -16.86 30.52
C SER A 27 3.46 -16.65 31.78
N HIS A 28 3.78 -15.39 32.11
CA HIS A 28 4.50 -15.06 33.35
C HIS A 28 3.67 -15.37 34.60
N LEU A 29 2.38 -15.04 34.63
CA LEU A 29 1.51 -15.35 35.77
C LEU A 29 1.41 -16.86 36.00
N THR A 30 1.36 -17.65 34.93
CA THR A 30 1.37 -19.13 35.03
C THR A 30 2.68 -19.65 35.64
N LEU A 31 3.82 -19.02 35.33
CA LEU A 31 5.09 -19.34 35.97
C LEU A 31 5.09 -18.95 37.45
N VAL A 32 4.60 -17.76 37.79
CA VAL A 32 4.51 -17.27 39.18
C VAL A 32 3.60 -18.18 40.03
N GLU A 33 2.47 -18.62 39.48
CA GLU A 33 1.56 -19.58 40.11
C GLU A 33 2.25 -20.91 40.43
N LYS A 34 3.11 -21.39 39.53
CA LYS A 34 3.90 -22.62 39.73
C LYS A 34 4.85 -22.52 40.94
N TYR A 35 5.27 -21.32 41.32
CA TYR A 35 6.07 -21.08 42.52
C TYR A 35 5.21 -20.89 43.80
N GLY A 36 3.91 -21.15 43.73
CA GLY A 36 2.99 -21.11 44.88
C GLY A 36 2.46 -19.71 45.21
N ILE A 37 2.71 -18.72 44.35
CA ILE A 37 2.19 -17.36 44.53
C ILE A 37 0.79 -17.29 43.91
N PRO A 38 -0.27 -16.93 44.68
CA PRO A 38 -1.63 -16.89 44.17
C PRO A 38 -1.81 -15.71 43.20
N VAL A 39 -2.27 -16.00 41.98
CA VAL A 39 -2.45 -15.00 40.90
C VAL A 39 -3.81 -15.10 40.20
N LYS A 40 -4.73 -15.92 40.72
CA LYS A 40 -6.00 -16.27 40.07
C LYS A 40 -6.82 -15.05 39.62
N GLU A 41 -7.00 -14.07 40.50
CA GLU A 41 -7.78 -12.86 40.18
C GLU A 41 -7.12 -12.03 39.08
N THR A 42 -5.79 -11.89 39.13
CA THR A 42 -5.02 -11.20 38.09
C THR A 42 -5.09 -11.95 36.76
N LYS A 43 -4.96 -13.28 36.75
CA LYS A 43 -5.11 -14.09 35.53
C LYS A 43 -6.49 -13.89 34.90
N ASN A 44 -7.56 -13.99 35.68
CA ASN A 44 -8.93 -13.76 35.21
C ASN A 44 -9.12 -12.36 34.61
N ALA A 45 -8.56 -11.33 35.24
CA ALA A 45 -8.62 -9.96 34.74
C ALA A 45 -7.89 -9.81 33.40
N ILE A 46 -6.70 -10.39 33.27
CA ILE A 46 -5.92 -10.37 32.02
C ILE A 46 -6.60 -11.19 30.91
N GLU A 47 -7.16 -12.37 31.24
CA GLU A 47 -7.95 -13.17 30.28
C GLU A 47 -9.17 -12.41 29.78
N THR A 48 -9.88 -11.70 30.66
CA THR A 48 -10.99 -10.83 30.27
C THR A 48 -10.53 -9.72 29.32
N GLN A 49 -9.40 -9.08 29.61
CA GLN A 49 -8.83 -8.05 28.72
C GLN A 49 -8.40 -8.64 27.38
N LEU A 50 -7.82 -9.83 27.36
CA LEU A 50 -7.43 -10.53 26.14
C LEU A 50 -8.65 -10.75 25.23
N VAL A 51 -9.76 -11.27 25.78
CA VAL A 51 -11.02 -11.45 25.04
C VAL A 51 -11.53 -10.12 24.46
N ILE A 52 -11.48 -9.04 25.24
CA ILE A 52 -11.87 -7.70 24.77
C ILE A 52 -10.98 -7.26 23.59
N GLN A 53 -9.66 -7.41 23.69
CA GLN A 53 -8.74 -7.02 22.60
C GLN A 53 -8.94 -7.86 21.34
N SER A 54 -9.11 -9.18 21.46
CA SER A 54 -9.36 -10.05 20.30
C SER A 54 -10.66 -9.67 19.58
N ASN A 55 -11.73 -9.33 20.33
CA ASN A 55 -12.99 -8.87 19.75
C ASN A 55 -12.85 -7.51 19.06
N LEU A 56 -12.15 -6.55 19.68
CA LEU A 56 -11.87 -5.24 19.08
C LEU A 56 -11.02 -5.36 17.82
N LYS A 57 -9.96 -6.16 17.86
CA LYS A 57 -9.10 -6.47 16.72
C LYS A 57 -9.91 -7.01 15.54
N LYS A 58 -10.81 -7.97 15.79
CA LYS A 58 -11.72 -8.51 14.76
C LYS A 58 -12.59 -7.41 14.17
N LYS A 59 -13.23 -6.59 15.01
CA LYS A 59 -14.09 -5.48 14.57
C LYS A 59 -13.32 -4.46 13.73
N TYR A 60 -12.13 -4.03 14.18
CA TYR A 60 -11.30 -3.12 13.40
C TYR A 60 -10.87 -3.73 12.07
N LYS A 61 -10.55 -5.03 12.04
CA LYS A 61 -10.21 -5.71 10.79
C LYS A 61 -11.38 -5.72 9.80
N GLU A 62 -12.60 -5.98 10.27
CA GLU A 62 -13.82 -5.95 9.44
C GLU A 62 -14.05 -4.54 8.86
N MET A 63 -13.92 -3.51 9.69
CA MET A 63 -14.03 -2.11 9.26
C MET A 63 -12.93 -1.71 8.28
N ILE A 64 -11.68 -2.09 8.51
CA ILE A 64 -10.57 -1.84 7.55
C ILE A 64 -10.88 -2.53 6.22
N THR A 65 -11.32 -3.79 6.28
CA THR A 65 -11.63 -4.58 5.07
C THR A 65 -12.74 -3.93 4.25
N SER A 66 -13.76 -3.30 4.88
CA SER A 66 -14.82 -2.61 4.11
C SER A 66 -14.30 -1.41 3.32
N TYR A 67 -13.29 -0.69 3.82
CA TYR A 67 -12.60 0.35 3.05
C TYR A 67 -11.75 -0.22 1.90
N GLU A 68 -11.21 -1.43 2.08
CA GLU A 68 -10.27 -2.06 1.14
C GLU A 68 -10.96 -2.82 0.01
N ILE A 69 -12.17 -3.36 0.23
CA ILE A 69 -12.96 -4.09 -0.78
C ILE A 69 -13.14 -3.27 -2.07
N ASP A 70 -13.35 -1.96 -1.92
CA ASP A 70 -13.59 -1.04 -3.01
C ASP A 70 -12.34 -0.22 -3.40
N SER A 71 -11.16 -0.62 -2.89
CA SER A 71 -9.93 0.11 -3.13
C SER A 71 -9.49 -0.03 -4.59
N ARG A 72 -9.03 1.07 -5.20
CA ARG A 72 -8.48 1.06 -6.56
C ARG A 72 -6.97 0.98 -6.52
N GLU A 73 -6.43 0.08 -7.32
CA GLU A 73 -5.01 -0.26 -7.32
C GLU A 73 -4.38 0.06 -8.68
N PHE A 74 -3.25 0.77 -8.65
CA PHE A 74 -2.56 1.25 -9.85
C PHE A 74 -1.06 1.04 -9.73
N SER A 75 -0.37 0.84 -10.85
CA SER A 75 1.10 0.89 -10.88
C SER A 75 1.56 2.08 -11.71
N LEU A 76 2.59 2.77 -11.22
CA LEU A 76 3.29 3.84 -11.93
C LEU A 76 4.74 3.41 -12.16
N ILE A 77 5.20 3.43 -13.41
CA ILE A 77 6.62 3.25 -13.72
C ILE A 77 7.22 4.60 -14.10
N VAL A 78 8.29 4.98 -13.41
CA VAL A 78 9.08 6.17 -13.66
C VAL A 78 10.28 5.80 -14.54
N LEU A 79 10.43 6.48 -15.67
CA LEU A 79 11.53 6.24 -16.59
C LEU A 79 12.68 7.19 -16.32
N ILE A 80 13.88 6.65 -16.16
CA ILE A 80 15.09 7.42 -15.89
C ILE A 80 16.08 7.24 -17.05
N THR A 81 16.43 8.32 -17.74
CA THR A 81 17.46 8.28 -18.79
C THR A 81 18.88 8.13 -18.21
N SER A 82 19.84 7.80 -19.07
CA SER A 82 21.29 7.93 -18.78
C SER A 82 21.70 9.33 -18.26
N LYS A 83 20.97 10.38 -18.65
CA LYS A 83 21.18 11.78 -18.21
C LYS A 83 20.46 12.14 -16.90
N LYS A 84 19.91 11.17 -16.16
CA LYS A 84 19.12 11.37 -14.93
C LYS A 84 17.89 12.26 -15.09
N GLN A 85 17.34 12.30 -16.31
CA GLN A 85 16.07 12.93 -16.61
C GLN A 85 14.94 11.94 -16.32
N ILE A 86 13.85 12.45 -15.75
CA ILE A 86 12.64 11.68 -15.51
C ILE A 86 11.66 11.91 -16.66
N LEU A 87 11.20 10.83 -17.28
CA LEU A 87 10.11 10.89 -18.25
C LEU A 87 8.81 10.41 -17.61
N ILE A 88 7.78 11.23 -17.75
CA ILE A 88 6.42 10.93 -17.33
C ILE A 88 5.51 11.24 -18.52
N SER A 89 4.63 10.31 -18.84
CA SER A 89 3.50 10.56 -19.73
C SER A 89 2.24 10.69 -18.88
N LYS A 90 1.42 11.69 -19.18
CA LYS A 90 0.12 11.88 -18.54
C LYS A 90 -0.95 11.18 -19.40
N ARG A 91 -1.75 10.30 -18.80
CA ARG A 91 -2.93 9.74 -19.47
C ARG A 91 -3.99 10.83 -19.67
N ILE A 92 -4.60 10.88 -20.85
CA ILE A 92 -5.69 11.80 -21.21
C ILE A 92 -7.06 11.11 -21.28
N ASN A 93 -7.09 9.77 -21.25
CA ASN A 93 -8.32 8.98 -21.30
C ASN A 93 -8.68 8.41 -19.91
N SER A 94 -9.82 8.82 -19.37
CA SER A 94 -10.34 8.39 -18.06
C SER A 94 -10.88 6.95 -18.04
N ASN A 95 -11.08 6.33 -19.20
CA ASN A 95 -11.71 5.00 -19.32
C ASN A 95 -10.70 3.84 -19.27
N LYS A 96 -9.38 4.11 -19.21
CA LYS A 96 -8.33 3.07 -19.11
C LYS A 96 -8.04 2.66 -17.66
N ASP A 97 -8.75 3.23 -16.68
CA ASP A 97 -8.57 2.91 -15.26
C ASP A 97 -9.38 1.65 -14.88
N TYR A 98 -8.93 0.47 -15.33
CA TYR A 98 -9.48 -0.82 -14.87
C TYR A 98 -8.43 -1.69 -14.17
N PHE A 99 -8.55 -1.62 -12.83
CA PHE A 99 -8.48 -2.65 -11.78
C PHE A 99 -7.83 -4.02 -12.01
N GLY A 100 -7.03 -4.42 -11.01
CA GLY A 100 -7.14 -5.77 -10.44
C GLY A 100 -5.86 -6.36 -9.87
N TYR A 101 -4.67 -5.90 -10.28
CA TYR A 101 -3.44 -6.63 -10.04
C TYR A 101 -2.18 -5.75 -10.05
N TYR A 102 -1.52 -5.59 -8.88
CA TYR A 102 -0.12 -5.16 -8.79
C TYR A 102 0.80 -6.26 -9.28
N HIS A 103 0.96 -6.41 -10.59
CA HIS A 103 1.94 -7.34 -11.12
C HIS A 103 3.04 -6.55 -11.82
N VAL A 104 4.28 -6.76 -11.36
CA VAL A 104 5.49 -6.29 -12.04
C VAL A 104 5.46 -6.68 -13.52
N GLU A 105 4.95 -7.87 -13.83
CA GLU A 105 4.75 -8.35 -15.20
C GLU A 105 3.72 -7.52 -15.99
N CYS A 106 2.62 -7.11 -15.36
CA CYS A 106 1.65 -6.19 -15.97
C CYS A 106 2.27 -4.82 -16.22
N ALA A 107 3.04 -4.29 -15.27
CA ALA A 107 3.71 -3.00 -15.41
C ALA A 107 4.76 -3.04 -16.54
N ILE A 108 5.58 -4.08 -16.60
CA ILE A 108 6.56 -4.30 -17.68
C ILE A 108 5.86 -4.44 -19.04
N ARG A 109 4.76 -5.20 -19.09
CA ARG A 109 3.97 -5.40 -20.31
C ARG A 109 3.34 -4.09 -20.79
N GLU A 110 2.64 -3.36 -19.92
CA GLU A 110 2.04 -2.06 -20.25
C GLU A 110 3.10 -1.08 -20.73
N MET A 111 4.26 -1.03 -20.08
CA MET A 111 5.34 -0.16 -20.53
C MET A 111 5.85 -0.53 -21.93
N LYS A 112 6.03 -1.81 -22.23
CA LYS A 112 6.43 -2.24 -23.59
C LYS A 112 5.34 -1.90 -24.62
N GLU A 113 4.07 -2.05 -24.28
CA GLU A 113 2.94 -1.71 -25.14
C GLU A 113 2.86 -0.20 -25.42
N GLU A 114 2.94 0.62 -24.38
CA GLU A 114 2.76 2.09 -24.42
C GLU A 114 4.00 2.86 -24.91
N THR A 115 5.20 2.30 -24.73
CA THR A 115 6.47 3.03 -24.94
C THR A 115 7.44 2.35 -25.90
N LYS A 116 7.25 1.06 -26.19
CA LYS A 116 8.20 0.18 -26.90
C LYS A 116 9.58 0.03 -26.23
N ILE A 117 9.76 0.55 -25.02
CA ILE A 117 10.98 0.36 -24.25
C ILE A 117 11.03 -1.06 -23.72
N THR A 118 12.22 -1.66 -23.82
CA THR A 118 12.52 -2.91 -23.12
C THR A 118 13.16 -2.58 -21.78
N ILE A 119 12.49 -2.97 -20.71
CA ILE A 119 12.98 -2.85 -19.34
C ILE A 119 13.96 -3.98 -19.09
N LYS A 120 15.17 -3.65 -18.63
CA LYS A 120 16.14 -4.65 -18.16
C LYS A 120 15.89 -4.99 -16.69
N GLU A 121 15.66 -3.96 -15.88
CA GLU A 121 15.50 -4.06 -14.43
C GLU A 121 14.40 -3.10 -13.97
N LEU A 122 13.52 -3.56 -13.08
CA LEU A 122 12.48 -2.74 -12.47
C LEU A 122 12.72 -2.66 -10.97
N PHE A 123 12.85 -1.44 -10.46
CA PHE A 123 13.10 -1.18 -9.05
C PHE A 123 11.82 -0.71 -8.36
N TYR A 124 11.46 -1.34 -7.26
CA TYR A 124 10.37 -0.86 -6.41
C TYR A 124 10.81 0.37 -5.61
N PHE A 125 10.04 1.44 -5.67
CA PHE A 125 10.27 2.65 -4.89
C PHE A 125 9.42 2.66 -3.61
N GLY A 126 8.13 2.37 -3.73
CA GLY A 126 7.20 2.46 -2.62
C GLY A 126 5.75 2.43 -3.07
N ILE A 127 4.83 2.56 -2.11
CA ILE A 127 3.39 2.67 -2.35
C ILE A 127 2.90 4.02 -1.85
N ASN A 128 2.12 4.72 -2.68
CA ASN A 128 1.37 5.88 -2.25
C ASN A 128 -0.08 5.47 -2.03
N GLU A 129 -0.60 5.71 -0.84
CA GLU A 129 -1.97 5.38 -0.46
C GLU A 129 -2.71 6.64 0.00
N ARG A 130 -3.87 6.90 -0.59
CA ARG A 130 -4.72 8.07 -0.28
C ARG A 130 -6.17 7.82 -0.64
N PHE A 131 -7.09 8.63 -0.12
CA PHE A 131 -8.48 8.63 -0.62
C PHE A 131 -8.63 9.62 -1.77
N ARG A 132 -9.44 9.26 -2.78
CA ARG A 132 -9.72 10.13 -3.93
C ARG A 132 -11.11 9.88 -4.49
N VAL A 133 -11.77 10.94 -4.96
CA VAL A 133 -12.99 10.88 -5.77
C VAL A 133 -12.62 10.57 -7.22
N PHE A 134 -13.19 9.50 -7.77
CA PHE A 134 -13.00 9.08 -9.15
C PHE A 134 -14.08 9.68 -10.09
N PRO A 135 -13.91 9.61 -11.42
CA PRO A 135 -14.86 10.19 -12.38
C PRO A 135 -16.29 9.66 -12.29
N ASP A 136 -16.49 8.47 -11.71
CA ASP A 136 -17.81 7.89 -11.41
C ASP A 136 -18.44 8.46 -10.13
N GLY A 137 -17.81 9.46 -9.51
CA GLY A 137 -18.27 10.11 -8.28
C GLY A 137 -17.98 9.31 -7.01
N LYS A 138 -17.41 8.11 -7.10
CA LYS A 138 -17.09 7.29 -5.92
C LYS A 138 -15.79 7.77 -5.29
N GLU A 139 -15.85 8.12 -4.00
CA GLU A 139 -14.65 8.30 -3.19
C GLU A 139 -14.26 6.95 -2.57
N CYS A 140 -13.04 6.49 -2.83
CA CYS A 140 -12.53 5.27 -2.23
C CYS A 140 -11.01 5.31 -2.04
N LEU A 141 -10.48 4.30 -1.34
CA LEU A 141 -9.06 4.13 -1.14
C LEU A 141 -8.37 3.92 -2.49
N CYS A 142 -7.32 4.68 -2.75
CA CYS A 142 -6.48 4.59 -3.93
C CYS A 142 -5.07 4.22 -3.48
N ARG A 143 -4.54 3.13 -4.02
CA ARG A 143 -3.17 2.68 -3.79
C ARG A 143 -2.41 2.69 -5.12
N CYS A 144 -1.22 3.26 -5.11
CA CYS A 144 -0.38 3.39 -6.29
C CYS A 144 1.02 2.87 -5.96
N ALA A 145 1.37 1.70 -6.51
CA ALA A 145 2.72 1.18 -6.42
C ALA A 145 3.61 1.93 -7.42
N VAL A 146 4.70 2.50 -6.92
CA VAL A 146 5.64 3.26 -7.73
C VAL A 146 6.89 2.42 -7.94
N TYR A 147 7.25 2.28 -9.20
CA TYR A 147 8.46 1.64 -9.68
C TYR A 147 9.29 2.62 -10.49
N TYR A 148 10.57 2.32 -10.67
CA TYR A 148 11.41 3.03 -11.63
C TYR A 148 12.32 2.08 -12.39
N THR A 149 12.75 2.51 -13.58
CA THR A 149 13.73 1.79 -14.40
C THR A 149 14.65 2.78 -15.07
N TYR A 150 15.88 2.35 -15.31
CA TYR A 150 16.78 3.02 -16.24
C TYR A 150 16.47 2.56 -17.66
N ILE A 151 16.37 3.51 -18.59
CA ILE A 151 16.07 3.23 -20.00
C ILE A 151 17.28 3.46 -20.91
N ASP A 152 18.44 3.77 -20.33
CA ASP A 152 19.68 4.13 -21.03
C ASP A 152 19.41 5.25 -22.04
N ASP A 153 19.72 4.99 -23.32
CA ASP A 153 19.51 5.89 -24.46
C ASP A 153 18.25 5.55 -25.27
N GLN A 154 17.38 4.66 -24.78
CA GLN A 154 16.09 4.39 -25.42
C GLN A 154 15.20 5.63 -25.36
N ILE A 155 14.57 5.97 -26.48
CA ILE A 155 13.60 7.06 -26.55
C ILE A 155 12.20 6.42 -26.54
N PRO A 156 11.36 6.69 -25.52
CA PRO A 156 10.03 6.12 -25.48
C PRO A 156 9.18 6.63 -26.65
N ILE A 157 8.55 5.70 -27.36
CA ILE A 157 7.65 6.01 -28.47
C ILE A 157 6.23 6.05 -27.93
N ARG A 158 5.52 7.17 -28.12
CA ARG A 158 4.10 7.25 -27.77
C ARG A 158 3.27 6.41 -28.74
N THR A 159 2.89 5.21 -28.34
CA THR A 159 2.15 4.28 -29.21
C THR A 159 0.63 4.44 -29.15
N GLU A 160 0.12 5.11 -28.12
CA GLU A 160 -1.31 5.36 -27.91
C GLU A 160 -1.60 6.87 -27.76
N PRO A 161 -1.47 7.67 -28.85
CA PRO A 161 -1.59 9.12 -28.80
C PRO A 161 -2.98 9.62 -28.35
N ASP A 162 -4.03 8.82 -28.56
CA ASP A 162 -5.40 9.15 -28.14
C ASP A 162 -5.65 8.87 -26.65
N LYS A 163 -4.69 8.26 -25.97
CA LYS A 163 -4.78 7.88 -24.56
C LYS A 163 -3.72 8.55 -23.69
N HIS A 164 -2.66 9.10 -24.28
CA HIS A 164 -1.52 9.68 -23.59
C HIS A 164 -1.10 11.03 -24.19
N ASP A 165 -0.80 12.00 -23.32
CA ASP A 165 -0.07 13.22 -23.68
C ASP A 165 1.36 12.88 -24.14
N ASP A 166 1.99 13.86 -24.79
CA ASP A 166 3.40 13.75 -25.17
C ASP A 166 4.33 13.64 -23.94
N TRP A 167 5.56 13.17 -24.14
CA TRP A 167 6.50 12.96 -23.04
C TRP A 167 6.93 14.27 -22.41
N ILE A 168 6.66 14.42 -21.10
CA ILE A 168 7.09 15.59 -20.35
C ILE A 168 8.44 15.29 -19.73
N PHE A 169 9.47 16.02 -20.16
CA PHE A 169 10.78 16.01 -19.52
C PHE A 169 10.73 16.85 -18.25
N LYS A 170 10.70 16.19 -17.08
CA LYS A 170 10.82 16.90 -15.80
C LYS A 170 12.24 16.73 -15.24
N HIS A 171 12.89 17.88 -15.03
CA HIS A 171 14.04 18.19 -14.15
C HIS A 171 15.16 17.14 -13.99
N GLN A 172 16.42 17.60 -14.05
CA GLN A 172 17.57 16.84 -13.58
C GLN A 172 17.45 16.62 -12.06
N LEU A 173 17.55 15.37 -11.60
CA LEU A 173 17.73 15.06 -10.18
C LEU A 173 19.03 15.72 -9.69
N LYS A 174 18.93 16.80 -8.91
CA LYS A 174 20.09 17.41 -8.25
C LYS A 174 20.53 16.52 -7.10
N LYS A 175 21.85 16.29 -6.98
CA LYS A 175 22.45 15.65 -5.80
C LYS A 175 22.11 16.47 -4.56
N THR A 176 21.43 15.85 -3.59
CA THR A 176 21.54 16.22 -2.17
C THR A 176 22.76 15.55 -1.58
#